data_AF-A0A1E9VRL1-F1
#
_entry.id   AF-A0A1E9VRL1-F1
#
_cell.length_a   1.000
_cell.length_b   1.000
_cell.length_c   1.000
_cell.angle_alpha   90.00
_cell.angle_beta   90.00
_cell.angle_gamma   90.00
#
_symmetry.space_group_name_H-M   'P 1'
#
loop_
_entity.id
_entity.type
_entity.pdbx_description
1 polymer ?
#
loop_
_entity_poly.entity_id
_entity_poly.type
_entity_poly.pdbx_seq_one_letter_code
_entity_poly.pdbx_strand_id
1 'polypeptide(L)' 'MRYQSNRPKRQFLAGVVCPTCKKIDTIVQVQVFEPDYDEYIECIECGHHEHRPTPDELTTIQEHAAQADGVGIVKFR' A
#
# COMPACT_ATOMS: atom_id res chain seq x y z
N MET A 1 -13.01 -16.26 -22.93
CA MET A 1 -13.55 -15.84 -21.61
C MET A 1 -12.39 -15.71 -20.63
N ARG A 2 -12.31 -14.61 -19.87
CA ARG A 2 -11.36 -14.52 -18.74
C ARG A 2 -12.06 -15.11 -17.51
N TYR A 3 -11.52 -16.19 -16.95
CA TYR A 3 -12.02 -16.77 -15.72
C TYR A 3 -11.73 -15.80 -14.58
N GLN A 4 -12.77 -15.09 -14.09
CA GLN A 4 -12.68 -14.32 -12.87
C GLN A 4 -13.12 -15.25 -11.73
N SER A 5 -12.15 -15.83 -11.02
CA SER A 5 -12.45 -16.51 -9.76
C SER A 5 -12.61 -15.47 -8.66
N ASN A 6 -13.71 -15.53 -7.91
CA ASN A 6 -13.91 -14.77 -6.67
C ASN A 6 -13.06 -15.29 -5.49
N ARG A 7 -12.13 -16.22 -5.76
CA ARG A 7 -11.21 -16.72 -4.74
C ARG A 7 -10.24 -15.62 -4.33
N PRO A 8 -9.87 -15.55 -3.04
CA PRO A 8 -8.89 -14.58 -2.57
C PRO A 8 -7.58 -14.77 -3.35
N LYS A 9 -7.03 -13.65 -3.84
CA LYS A 9 -5.79 -13.64 -4.61
C LYS A 9 -4.66 -13.20 -3.71
N ARG A 10 -3.52 -13.89 -3.80
CA ARG A 10 -2.29 -13.53 -3.11
C ARG A 10 -1.24 -13.23 -4.16
N GLN A 11 -0.70 -12.01 -4.14
CA GLN A 11 0.30 -11.52 -5.09
C GLN A 11 1.56 -11.16 -4.33
N PHE A 12 2.68 -11.72 -4.77
CA PHE A 12 3.98 -11.41 -4.18
C PHE A 12 4.51 -10.08 -4.74
N LEU A 13 5.01 -9.21 -3.88
CA LEU A 13 5.59 -7.91 -4.26
C LEU A 13 7.11 -7.98 -4.24
N ALA A 14 7.72 -8.04 -5.43
CA ALA A 14 9.17 -8.05 -5.60
C ALA A 14 9.76 -6.64 -5.45
N GLY A 15 10.94 -6.56 -4.82
CA GLY A 15 11.69 -5.32 -4.61
C GLY A 15 11.15 -4.43 -3.48
N VAL A 16 10.14 -4.89 -2.74
CA VAL A 16 9.56 -4.13 -1.62
C VAL A 16 10.28 -4.50 -0.31
N VAL A 17 10.66 -3.47 0.44
CA VAL A 17 11.22 -3.60 1.79
C VAL A 17 10.10 -3.52 2.81
N CYS A 18 10.03 -4.48 3.72
CA CYS A 18 9.10 -4.40 4.85
C CYS A 18 9.44 -3.19 5.75
N PRO A 19 8.48 -2.31 6.09
CA PRO A 19 8.75 -1.16 6.94
C PRO A 19 9.17 -1.57 8.37
N THR A 20 8.68 -2.70 8.86
CA THR A 20 8.88 -3.16 10.24
C THR A 20 10.20 -3.92 10.41
N CYS A 21 10.47 -4.91 9.56
CA CYS A 21 11.65 -5.79 9.71
C CYS A 21 12.78 -5.49 8.71
N LYS A 22 12.57 -4.56 7.75
CA LYS A 22 13.53 -4.13 6.73
C LYS A 22 14.05 -5.25 5.80
N LYS A 23 13.39 -6.40 5.78
CA LYS A 23 13.68 -7.47 4.83
C LYS A 23 13.06 -7.17 3.48
N ILE A 24 13.81 -7.46 2.41
CA ILE A 24 13.38 -7.33 1.02
C ILE A 24 12.62 -8.59 0.62
N ASP A 25 11.67 -8.50 -0.31
CA ASP A 25 11.05 -9.67 -0.95
C ASP A 25 10.26 -10.56 0.02
N THR A 26 9.60 -9.93 0.99
CA THR A 26 8.85 -10.62 2.07
C THR A 26 7.41 -10.18 2.16
N ILE A 27 6.95 -9.37 1.19
CA ILE A 27 5.65 -8.73 1.22
C ILE A 27 4.70 -9.42 0.23
N VAL A 28 3.50 -9.73 0.71
CA VAL A 28 2.42 -10.33 -0.05
C VAL A 28 1.19 -9.44 0.03
N GLN A 29 0.64 -9.08 -1.10
CA GLN A 29 -0.66 -8.40 -1.21
C GLN A 29 -1.76 -9.45 -1.27
N VAL A 30 -2.75 -9.32 -0.40
CA VAL A 30 -3.92 -10.20 -0.35
C VAL A 30 -5.15 -9.39 -0.73
N GLN A 31 -5.88 -9.88 -1.73
CA GLN A 31 -7.17 -9.34 -2.17
C GLN A 31 -8.26 -10.36 -1.86
N VAL A 32 -9.21 -9.97 -1.02
CA VAL A 32 -10.41 -10.73 -0.67
C VAL A 32 -11.58 -10.12 -1.43
N PHE A 33 -12.42 -10.97 -2.04
CA PHE A 33 -13.54 -10.51 -2.88
C PHE A 33 -14.92 -10.78 -2.26
N GLU A 34 -15.00 -11.67 -1.27
CA GLU A 34 -16.24 -12.09 -0.62
C GLU A 34 -16.03 -12.13 0.90
N PRO A 35 -16.94 -11.60 1.72
CA PRO A 35 -18.23 -10.98 1.37
C PRO A 35 -18.12 -9.56 0.77
N ASP A 36 -17.08 -8.80 1.11
CA ASP A 36 -16.79 -7.46 0.57
C ASP A 36 -15.36 -7.42 -0.01
N TYR A 37 -15.08 -6.47 -0.90
CA TYR A 37 -13.72 -6.28 -1.42
C TYR A 37 -12.83 -5.66 -0.33
N ASP A 38 -11.81 -6.42 0.09
CA ASP A 38 -10.79 -5.95 1.01
C ASP A 38 -9.40 -6.25 0.46
N GLU A 39 -8.47 -5.34 0.75
CA GLU A 39 -7.10 -5.40 0.27
C GLU A 39 -6.14 -5.00 1.38
N TYR A 40 -5.25 -5.93 1.71
CA TYR A 40 -4.22 -5.72 2.71
C TYR A 40 -2.88 -6.29 2.29
N ILE A 41 -1.83 -5.79 2.92
CA ILE A 41 -0.45 -6.21 2.70
C ILE A 41 -0.01 -6.98 3.94
N GLU A 42 0.63 -8.13 3.75
CA GLU A 42 1.12 -9.03 4.78
C GLU A 42 2.63 -9.28 4.59
N CYS A 43 3.41 -9.20 5.67
CA CYS A 43 4.81 -9.63 5.67
C CYS A 43 4.95 -11.06 6.18
N ILE A 44 5.52 -11.96 5.38
CA ILE A 44 5.71 -13.38 5.75
C ILE A 44 6.75 -13.62 6.84
N GLU A 45 7.64 -12.65 7.08
CA GLU A 45 8.76 -12.80 8.03
C GLU A 45 8.42 -12.32 9.44
N CYS A 46 7.69 -11.20 9.55
CA CYS A 46 7.33 -10.63 10.85
C CYS A 46 5.83 -10.68 11.15
N GLY A 47 4.98 -11.10 10.20
CA GLY A 47 3.53 -11.16 10.38
C GLY A 47 2.85 -9.79 10.40
N HIS A 48 3.56 -8.72 10.00
CA HIS A 48 2.97 -7.38 9.93
C HIS A 48 1.89 -7.31 8.86
N HIS A 49 0.75 -6.70 9.17
CA HIS A 49 -0.33 -6.46 8.23
C HIS A 49 -0.71 -4.98 8.19
N GLU A 50 -0.95 -4.44 7.00
CA GLU A 50 -1.40 -3.06 6.80
C GLU A 50 -2.54 -3.04 5.79
N HIS A 51 -3.58 -2.29 6.10
CA HIS A 51 -4.66 -1.96 5.16
C HIS A 51 -4.37 -0.63 4.50
N ARG A 52 -4.86 -0.46 3.28
CA ARG A 52 -4.80 0.84 2.61
C ARG A 52 -5.71 1.82 3.38
N PRO A 53 -5.22 2.99 3.82
CA PRO A 53 -6.06 3.99 4.47
C PRO A 53 -7.20 4.41 3.54
N THR A 54 -8.37 4.62 4.13
CA THR A 54 -9.59 5.00 3.41
C THR A 54 -9.47 6.44 2.87
N PRO A 55 -10.25 6.83 1.83
CA PRO A 55 -10.17 8.17 1.24
C PRO A 55 -10.32 9.31 2.26
N ASP A 56 -11.11 9.11 3.32
CA ASP A 56 -11.32 10.08 4.40
C ASP A 56 -10.10 10.22 5.33
N GLU A 57 -9.27 9.19 5.44
CA GLU A 57 -8.01 9.24 6.18
C GLU A 57 -6.89 9.89 5.35
N LEU A 58 -6.97 9.79 4.02
CA LEU A 58 -6.02 10.42 3.10
C LEU A 58 -6.11 11.95 3.09
N THR A 59 -7.32 12.52 3.22
CA THR A 59 -7.51 13.98 3.29
C THR A 59 -6.81 14.57 4.52
N THR A 60 -6.94 13.90 5.67
CA THR A 60 -6.26 14.29 6.91
C THR A 60 -4.73 14.26 6.75
N ILE A 61 -4.17 13.23 6.09
CA ILE A 61 -2.73 13.15 5.84
C ILE A 61 -2.25 14.25 4.87
N GLN A 62 -3.04 14.57 3.84
CA GLN A 62 -2.70 15.61 2.85
C GLN A 62 -2.74 17.03 3.44
N GLU A 63 -3.70 17.32 4.31
CA GLU A 63 -3.79 18.61 5.00
C GLU A 63 -2.53 18.87 5.84
N HIS A 64 -2.04 17.85 6.56
CA HIS A 64 -0.81 17.95 7.33
C HIS A 64 0.46 18.11 6.46
N ALA A 65 0.47 17.59 5.23
CA ALA A 65 1.60 17.72 4.30
C ALA A 65 1.63 19.08 3.57
N ALA A 66 0.46 19.70 3.35
CA ALA A 66 0.34 21.00 2.67
C ALA A 66 0.86 22.19 3.49
N GLN A 67 1.04 22.03 4.81
CA GLN A 67 1.66 23.05 5.67
C GLN A 67 3.20 23.13 5.56
N ALA A 68 3.85 22.25 4.81
CA ALA A 68 5.30 22.31 4.58
C ALA A 68 5.61 23.17 3.33
N ASP A 69 5.64 24.49 3.54
CA ASP A 69 6.03 25.51 2.55
C ASP A 69 7.38 25.18 1.87
N GLY A 70 7.38 24.96 0.55
CA GLY A 70 8.60 24.58 -0.17
C GLY A 70 8.53 24.69 -1.69
N VAL A 71 7.84 25.69 -2.25
CA VAL A 71 7.86 25.92 -3.71
C VAL A 71 9.14 26.67 -4.10
N GLY A 72 10.18 25.94 -4.49
CA GLY A 72 11.41 26.49 -5.05
C GLY A 72 11.26 26.76 -6.55
N ILE A 73 11.32 28.03 -6.97
CA ILE A 73 11.35 28.41 -8.39
C ILE A 73 12.75 28.12 -8.95
N VAL A 74 12.88 27.09 -9.78
CA VAL A 74 14.13 26.78 -10.48
C VAL A 74 14.24 27.67 -11.72
N LYS A 75 15.12 28.67 -11.67
CA LYS A 75 15.47 29.49 -12.85
C LYS A 75 16.53 28.76 -13.67
N PHE A 76 16.18 28.39 -14.91
CA PHE A 76 17.15 27.96 -15.90
C PHE A 76 17.83 29.19 -16.52
N ARG A 77 19.16 29.15 -16.63
CA ARG A 77 19.98 30.15 -17.35
C ARG A 77 20.18 29.73 -18.79
#